data_AF-A0A3B9FL45-F1
#
_entry.id   AF-A0A3B9FL45-F1
#
_cell.length_a   1.000
_cell.length_b   1.000
_cell.length_c   1.000
_cell.angle_alpha   90.00
_cell.angle_beta   90.00
_cell.angle_gamma   90.00
#
_symmetry.space_group_name_H-M   'P 1'
#
loop_
_entity.id
_entity.type
_entity.pdbx_description
1 polymer ?
#
loop_
_entity_poly.entity_id
_entity_poly.type
_entity_poly.pdbx_seq_one_letter_code
_entity_poly.pdbx_strand_id
1 'polypeptide(L)'
;DAGTDSIGDWPQAERMSHFLDRLDSEDALPRTIVYNNNPSDNFTVATMLGNFQREIPGKMQLGSGWWHLDQRDGMEEQLKTLANLGLLSRFVGMLTDSRSFLSFPRHEYFRRILCNLLGTWMRDGFVPNDPELIGDIARRVCFRNAREFLRLGE
;
A
#
# COMPACT_ATOMS: atom_id res chain seq x y z
N ASP A 1 -2.84 21.76 11.12
CA ASP A 1 -3.71 21.33 10.01
C ASP A 1 -4.86 22.31 9.80
N ALA A 2 -4.60 23.38 9.05
CA ALA A 2 -5.61 24.38 8.68
C ALA A 2 -6.03 24.27 7.19
N GLY A 3 -5.60 23.21 6.50
CA GLY A 3 -5.80 23.06 5.06
C GLY A 3 -4.81 23.89 4.21
N THR A 4 -3.66 24.25 4.78
CA THR A 4 -2.64 25.11 4.15
C THR A 4 -1.40 24.34 3.70
N ASP A 5 -1.47 23.02 3.69
CA ASP A 5 -0.34 22.13 3.41
C ASP A 5 -0.57 21.42 2.06
N SER A 6 0.50 21.21 1.28
CA SER A 6 0.44 20.65 -0.07
C SER A 6 1.50 19.58 -0.32
N ILE A 7 1.44 18.97 -1.51
CA ILE A 7 2.46 18.02 -1.99
C ILE A 7 3.78 18.77 -2.21
N GLY A 8 4.90 18.17 -1.80
CA GLY A 8 6.25 18.61 -2.14
C GLY A 8 7.01 17.60 -2.99
N ASP A 9 8.18 17.97 -3.48
CA ASP A 9 8.93 17.27 -4.55
C ASP A 9 10.43 17.09 -4.24
N TRP A 10 10.79 17.04 -2.96
CA TRP A 10 12.18 16.85 -2.54
C TRP A 10 12.69 15.44 -2.89
N PRO A 11 13.92 15.28 -3.41
CA PRO A 11 14.51 13.97 -3.65
C PRO A 11 14.63 13.14 -2.36
N GLN A 12 13.86 12.06 -2.24
CA GLN A 12 13.82 11.19 -1.04
C GLN A 12 14.69 9.93 -1.16
N ALA A 13 14.96 9.45 -2.38
CA ALA A 13 15.45 8.09 -2.63
C ALA A 13 16.78 7.76 -1.93
N GLU A 14 17.78 8.64 -2.06
CA GLU A 14 19.12 8.43 -1.47
C GLU A 14 19.05 8.35 0.06
N ARG A 15 18.36 9.31 0.69
CA ARG A 15 18.23 9.37 2.15
C ARG A 15 17.43 8.19 2.70
N MET A 16 16.36 7.81 2.00
CA MET A 16 15.57 6.62 2.34
C MET A 16 16.42 5.35 2.25
N SER A 17 17.23 5.20 1.20
CA SER A 17 18.15 4.07 1.03
C SER A 17 19.12 3.96 2.20
N HIS A 18 19.84 5.04 2.52
CA HIS A 18 20.80 5.05 3.63
C HIS A 18 20.15 4.75 4.98
N PHE A 19 18.95 5.31 5.23
CA PHE A 19 18.24 5.06 6.48
C PHE A 19 17.83 3.59 6.63
N LEU A 20 17.22 3.01 5.59
CA LEU A 20 16.77 1.62 5.61
C LEU A 20 17.95 0.64 5.63
N ASP A 21 19.01 0.91 4.88
CA ASP A 21 20.24 0.10 4.86
C ASP A 21 20.96 0.10 6.20
N ARG A 22 21.02 1.26 6.87
CA ARG A 22 21.59 1.34 8.21
C ARG A 22 20.84 0.45 9.20
N LEU A 23 19.51 0.44 9.15
CA LEU A 23 18.70 -0.43 10.00
C LEU A 23 18.81 -1.92 9.59
N ASP A 24 18.85 -2.23 8.30
CA ASP A 24 18.98 -3.62 7.81
C ASP A 24 20.34 -4.21 8.20
N SER A 25 21.43 -3.45 8.06
CA SER A 25 22.80 -3.87 8.41
C SER A 25 23.02 -4.12 9.92
N GLU A 26 22.18 -3.54 10.77
CA GLU A 26 22.20 -3.76 12.22
C GLU A 26 21.18 -4.82 12.68
N ASP A 27 20.52 -5.51 11.74
CA ASP A 27 19.41 -6.43 12.01
C ASP A 27 18.29 -5.78 12.86
N ALA A 28 18.10 -4.46 12.65
CA ALA A 28 17.19 -3.63 13.42
C ALA A 28 16.00 -3.11 12.60
N LEU A 29 15.95 -3.41 11.29
CA LEU A 29 14.86 -2.97 10.41
C LEU A 29 13.54 -3.68 10.77
N PRO A 30 12.50 -2.95 11.25
CA PRO A 30 11.25 -3.57 11.66
C PRO A 30 10.33 -3.83 10.46
N ARG A 31 9.15 -4.42 10.74
CA ARG A 31 7.98 -4.30 9.87
C ARG A 31 7.73 -2.81 9.58
N THR A 32 7.77 -2.42 8.32
CA THR A 32 7.73 -1.01 7.93
C THR A 32 6.68 -0.78 6.86
N ILE A 33 5.85 0.25 7.03
CA ILE A 33 4.92 0.74 6.01
C ILE A 33 5.39 2.13 5.60
N VAL A 34 5.68 2.33 4.32
CA VAL A 34 6.14 3.61 3.78
C VAL A 34 5.05 4.24 2.93
N TYR A 35 4.78 5.51 3.16
CA TYR A 35 3.83 6.33 2.42
C TYR A 35 4.56 7.51 1.78
N ASN A 36 4.22 7.83 0.53
CA ASN A 36 4.59 9.07 -0.14
C ASN A 36 3.33 9.93 -0.39
N ASN A 37 3.50 11.25 -0.39
CA ASN A 37 2.41 12.19 -0.70
C ASN A 37 2.45 12.67 -2.17
N ASN A 38 3.56 12.41 -2.89
CA ASN A 38 3.74 12.78 -4.28
C ASN A 38 3.67 11.54 -5.19
N PRO A 39 2.71 11.44 -6.13
CA PRO A 39 2.54 10.24 -6.94
C PRO A 39 3.74 9.95 -7.84
N SER A 40 4.58 10.95 -8.17
CA SER A 40 5.83 10.73 -8.90
C SER A 40 6.79 9.76 -8.20
N ASP A 41 6.66 9.62 -6.87
CA ASP A 41 7.52 8.78 -6.06
C ASP A 41 7.02 7.33 -5.95
N ASN A 42 5.83 7.01 -6.46
CA ASN A 42 5.22 5.68 -6.32
C ASN A 42 6.18 4.55 -6.73
N PHE A 43 6.74 4.62 -7.94
CA PHE A 43 7.68 3.62 -8.46
C PHE A 43 9.01 3.63 -7.71
N THR A 44 9.52 4.80 -7.36
CA THR A 44 10.77 4.96 -6.62
C THR A 44 10.66 4.33 -5.23
N VAL A 45 9.59 4.61 -4.50
CA VAL A 45 9.35 4.04 -3.17
C VAL A 45 9.10 2.54 -3.30
N ALA A 46 8.22 2.11 -4.20
CA ALA A 46 7.91 0.69 -4.36
C ALA A 46 9.15 -0.17 -4.67
N THR A 47 10.02 0.28 -5.58
CA THR A 47 11.28 -0.42 -5.87
C THR A 47 12.27 -0.36 -4.71
N MET A 48 12.36 0.77 -3.99
CA MET A 48 13.21 0.89 -2.79
C MET A 48 12.84 -0.15 -1.73
N LEU A 49 11.54 -0.33 -1.46
CA LEU A 49 11.08 -1.31 -0.47
C LEU A 49 11.46 -2.75 -0.84
N GLY A 50 11.57 -3.04 -2.14
CA GLY A 50 12.02 -4.34 -2.65
C GLY A 50 13.42 -4.73 -2.18
N ASN A 51 14.33 -3.75 -2.01
CA ASN A 51 15.71 -3.98 -1.56
C ASN A 51 15.77 -4.60 -0.15
N PHE A 52 14.76 -4.33 0.68
CA PHE A 52 14.76 -4.65 2.11
C PHE A 52 13.70 -5.68 2.51
N GLN A 53 13.14 -6.42 1.54
CA GLN A 53 12.31 -7.59 1.86
C GLN A 53 13.18 -8.70 2.46
N ARG A 54 12.84 -9.18 3.65
CA ARG A 54 13.52 -10.27 4.38
C ARG A 54 12.50 -11.05 5.20
N GLU A 55 12.80 -12.30 5.52
CA GLU A 55 12.17 -13.18 6.54
C GLU A 55 10.66 -13.41 6.43
N ILE A 56 9.87 -12.35 6.51
CA ILE A 56 8.41 -12.35 6.45
C ILE A 56 7.92 -11.82 5.09
N PRO A 57 6.96 -12.49 4.43
CA PRO A 57 6.38 -11.99 3.19
C PRO A 57 5.75 -10.60 3.38
N GLY A 58 6.28 -9.60 2.69
CA GLY A 58 5.81 -8.22 2.79
C GLY A 58 6.24 -7.51 4.08
N LYS A 59 7.47 -7.77 4.58
CA LYS A 59 8.09 -7.01 5.68
C LYS A 59 8.01 -5.50 5.44
N MET A 60 8.30 -5.09 4.21
CA MET A 60 8.22 -3.72 3.74
C MET A 60 6.95 -3.53 2.90
N GLN A 61 6.10 -2.59 3.31
CA GLN A 61 4.80 -2.34 2.69
C GLN A 61 4.79 -0.96 2.04
N LEU A 62 4.36 -0.90 0.77
CA LEU A 62 3.93 0.36 0.16
C LEU A 62 2.53 0.66 0.69
N GLY A 63 2.40 1.73 1.48
CA GLY A 63 1.14 2.16 2.04
C GLY A 63 0.13 2.55 0.96
N SER A 64 -1.16 2.60 1.33
CA SER A 64 -2.23 3.09 0.44
C SER A 64 -2.00 4.54 0.02
N GLY A 65 -2.72 5.01 -1.01
CA GLY A 65 -2.69 6.41 -1.41
C GLY A 65 -2.94 7.32 -0.21
N TRP A 66 -1.96 8.15 0.13
CA TRP A 66 -1.99 8.97 1.35
C TRP A 66 -2.46 10.38 1.09
N TRP A 67 -3.28 10.91 1.99
CA TRP A 67 -3.75 12.31 2.03
C TRP A 67 -4.35 12.77 0.70
N HIS A 68 -3.61 13.53 -0.11
CA HIS A 68 -4.07 14.04 -1.41
C HIS A 68 -4.30 12.91 -2.43
N LEU A 69 -3.71 11.74 -2.18
CA LEU A 69 -3.81 10.54 -3.00
C LEU A 69 -4.86 9.56 -2.48
N ASP A 70 -5.55 9.84 -1.36
CA ASP A 70 -6.68 9.05 -0.88
C ASP A 70 -7.98 9.40 -1.63
N GLN A 71 -7.95 9.14 -2.93
CA GLN A 71 -9.04 9.27 -3.88
C GLN A 71 -8.85 8.24 -5.02
N ARG A 72 -9.86 8.04 -5.88
CA ARG A 72 -9.85 6.93 -6.87
C ARG A 72 -8.57 6.82 -7.67
N ASP A 73 -8.14 7.91 -8.30
CA ASP A 73 -7.03 7.89 -9.24
C ASP A 73 -5.70 7.62 -8.51
N GLY A 74 -5.51 8.24 -7.33
CA GLY A 74 -4.34 8.01 -6.49
C GLY A 74 -4.27 6.58 -5.93
N MET A 75 -5.40 6.05 -5.46
CA MET A 75 -5.49 4.66 -5.01
C MET A 75 -5.27 3.67 -6.15
N GLU A 76 -5.86 3.89 -7.33
CA GLU A 76 -5.63 3.03 -8.48
C GLU A 76 -4.17 3.02 -8.92
N GLU A 77 -3.53 4.18 -8.95
CA GLU A 77 -2.11 4.29 -9.30
C GLU A 77 -1.25 3.54 -8.27
N GLN A 78 -1.45 3.78 -6.98
CA GLN A 78 -0.72 3.08 -5.91
C GLN A 78 -0.92 1.56 -5.97
N LEU A 79 -2.15 1.09 -6.18
CA LEU A 79 -2.48 -0.34 -6.32
C LEU A 79 -1.80 -0.96 -7.56
N LYS A 80 -1.82 -0.27 -8.69
CA LYS A 80 -1.14 -0.69 -9.93
C LYS A 80 0.37 -0.74 -9.74
N THR A 81 0.98 0.25 -9.10
CA THR A 81 2.40 0.26 -8.76
C THR A 81 2.75 -0.94 -7.88
N LEU A 82 2.00 -1.18 -6.80
CA LEU A 82 2.23 -2.32 -5.92
C LEU A 82 2.04 -3.67 -6.63
N ALA A 83 1.07 -3.78 -7.52
CA ALA A 83 0.83 -4.99 -8.31
C ALA A 83 1.98 -5.28 -9.30
N ASN A 84 2.59 -4.24 -9.88
CA ASN A 84 3.70 -4.39 -10.83
C ASN A 84 5.04 -4.68 -10.15
N LEU A 85 5.31 -4.07 -8.98
CA LEU A 85 6.63 -4.07 -8.36
C LEU A 85 6.71 -4.90 -7.07
N GLY A 86 5.59 -5.39 -6.57
CA GLY A 86 5.50 -6.12 -5.31
C GLY A 86 4.42 -7.20 -5.33
N LEU A 87 3.84 -7.48 -4.16
CA LEU A 87 2.85 -8.54 -3.98
C LEU A 87 1.53 -7.95 -3.47
N LEU A 88 0.62 -7.58 -4.38
CA LEU A 88 -0.69 -7.03 -4.01
C LEU A 88 -1.47 -7.95 -3.05
N SER A 89 -1.33 -9.28 -3.17
CA SER A 89 -1.95 -10.26 -2.27
C SER A 89 -1.49 -10.16 -0.80
N ARG A 90 -0.36 -9.51 -0.54
CA ARG A 90 0.21 -9.24 0.79
C ARG A 90 0.03 -7.81 1.26
N PHE A 91 -0.65 -6.97 0.48
CA PHE A 91 -0.89 -5.58 0.86
C PHE A 91 -1.72 -5.49 2.15
N VAL A 92 -1.25 -4.69 3.10
CA VAL A 92 -1.95 -4.44 4.38
C VAL A 92 -3.26 -3.67 4.23
N GLY A 93 -3.46 -2.98 3.11
CA GLY A 93 -4.74 -2.37 2.76
C GLY A 93 -4.92 -0.95 3.29
N MET A 94 -6.17 -0.62 3.60
CA MET A 94 -6.65 0.74 3.80
C MET A 94 -6.63 1.17 5.27
N LEU A 95 -6.41 2.47 5.49
CA LEU A 95 -6.61 3.19 6.75
C LEU A 95 -7.32 4.52 6.45
N THR A 96 -8.06 5.08 7.39
CA THR A 96 -8.81 6.33 7.14
C THR A 96 -7.97 7.59 7.23
N ASP A 97 -6.88 7.56 8.01
CA ASP A 97 -6.05 8.72 8.37
C ASP A 97 -6.87 9.98 8.68
N SER A 98 -7.94 9.80 9.46
CA SER A 98 -8.95 10.84 9.66
C SER A 98 -9.30 11.02 11.12
N ARG A 99 -9.46 12.28 11.52
CA ARG A 99 -10.04 12.69 12.80
C ARG A 99 -11.57 12.60 12.86
N SER A 100 -12.24 12.26 11.76
CA SER A 100 -13.70 12.20 11.68
C SER A 100 -14.20 10.77 11.93
N PHE A 101 -15.16 10.61 12.84
CA PHE A 101 -15.88 9.35 13.03
C PHE A 101 -16.67 8.92 11.78
N LEU A 102 -16.98 9.85 10.88
CA LEU A 102 -17.69 9.59 9.63
C LEU A 102 -16.74 9.20 8.49
N SER A 103 -15.48 8.85 8.78
CA SER A 103 -14.47 8.52 7.76
C SER A 103 -14.48 7.07 7.31
N PHE A 104 -15.16 6.15 8.01
CA PHE A 104 -15.23 4.74 7.63
C PHE A 104 -15.76 4.45 6.21
N PRO A 105 -16.62 5.28 5.58
CA PRO A 105 -16.93 5.16 4.15
C PRO A 105 -15.71 5.20 3.23
N ARG A 106 -14.56 5.75 3.66
CA ARG A 106 -13.28 5.65 2.92
C ARG A 106 -12.87 4.19 2.71
N HIS A 107 -13.12 3.30 3.66
CA HIS A 107 -12.90 1.87 3.47
C HIS A 107 -13.84 1.27 2.42
N GLU A 108 -15.11 1.69 2.38
CA GLU A 108 -16.02 1.25 1.32
C GLU A 108 -15.54 1.73 -0.05
N TYR A 109 -15.13 3.00 -0.13
CA TYR A 109 -14.60 3.59 -1.35
C TYR A 109 -13.37 2.83 -1.87
N PHE A 110 -12.38 2.59 -1.01
CA PHE A 110 -11.21 1.76 -1.31
C PHE A 110 -11.61 0.34 -1.79
N ARG A 111 -12.54 -0.33 -1.09
CA ARG A 111 -12.98 -1.69 -1.44
C ARG A 111 -13.61 -1.75 -2.82
N ARG A 112 -14.42 -0.74 -3.17
CA ARG A 112 -15.04 -0.64 -4.51
C ARG A 112 -13.97 -0.47 -5.58
N ILE A 113 -12.97 0.38 -5.35
CA ILE A 113 -11.85 0.59 -6.28
C ILE A 113 -11.06 -0.70 -6.46
N LEU A 114 -10.66 -1.36 -5.36
CA LEU A 114 -9.92 -2.62 -5.40
C LEU A 114 -10.71 -3.72 -6.16
N CYS A 115 -11.98 -3.94 -5.80
CA CYS A 115 -12.79 -4.97 -6.46
C CYS A 115 -13.03 -4.66 -7.94
N ASN A 116 -13.22 -3.38 -8.30
CA ASN A 116 -13.35 -2.98 -9.70
C ASN A 116 -12.06 -3.22 -10.50
N LEU A 117 -10.90 -2.90 -9.92
CA LEU A 117 -9.60 -3.14 -10.52
C LEU A 117 -9.35 -4.64 -10.75
N LEU A 118 -9.54 -5.46 -9.71
CA LEU A 118 -9.38 -6.91 -9.79
C LEU A 118 -10.36 -7.56 -10.77
N GLY A 119 -11.65 -7.17 -10.72
CA GLY A 119 -12.67 -7.69 -11.63
C GLY A 119 -12.42 -7.29 -13.09
N THR A 120 -11.86 -6.10 -13.32
CA THR A 120 -11.42 -5.64 -14.65
C THR A 120 -10.27 -6.51 -15.15
N TRP A 121 -9.24 -6.75 -14.33
CA TRP A 121 -8.14 -7.63 -14.72
C TRP A 121 -8.57 -9.07 -14.99
N MET A 122 -9.55 -9.60 -14.24
CA MET A 122 -10.14 -10.91 -14.52
C MET A 122 -10.86 -10.93 -15.88
N ARG A 123 -11.74 -9.96 -16.11
CA ARG A 123 -12.53 -9.86 -17.35
C ARG A 123 -11.63 -9.71 -18.58
N ASP A 124 -10.58 -8.91 -18.45
CA ASP A 124 -9.67 -8.60 -19.55
C ASP A 124 -8.61 -9.71 -19.75
N GLY A 125 -8.60 -10.74 -18.90
CA GLY A 125 -7.70 -11.90 -19.01
C GLY A 125 -6.28 -11.68 -18.51
N PHE A 126 -6.01 -10.59 -17.77
CA PHE A 126 -4.71 -10.34 -17.14
C PHE A 126 -4.46 -11.24 -15.92
N VAL A 127 -5.53 -11.65 -15.24
CA VAL A 127 -5.48 -12.63 -14.15
C VAL A 127 -6.50 -13.75 -14.42
N PRO A 128 -6.35 -14.94 -13.79
CA PRO A 128 -7.30 -16.03 -13.98
C PRO A 128 -8.74 -15.60 -13.67
N ASN A 129 -9.68 -16.09 -14.48
CA ASN A 129 -11.11 -15.95 -14.20
C ASN A 129 -11.55 -16.95 -13.11
N ASP A 130 -10.99 -16.77 -11.92
CA ASP A 130 -11.24 -17.56 -10.71
C ASP A 130 -11.72 -16.63 -9.59
N PRO A 131 -13.05 -16.49 -9.40
CA PRO A 131 -13.62 -15.61 -8.38
C PRO A 131 -13.22 -15.98 -6.95
N GLU A 132 -12.89 -17.24 -6.69
CA GLU A 132 -12.53 -17.72 -5.36
C GLU A 132 -11.11 -17.29 -4.99
N LEU A 133 -10.17 -17.49 -5.93
CA LEU A 133 -8.79 -17.03 -5.81
C LEU A 133 -8.72 -15.50 -5.68
N ILE A 134 -9.36 -14.77 -6.60
CA ILE A 134 -9.33 -13.30 -6.61
C ILE A 134 -10.11 -12.71 -5.45
N GLY A 135 -11.23 -13.35 -5.06
CA GLY A 135 -11.99 -12.98 -3.87
C GLY A 135 -11.22 -13.20 -2.57
N ASP A 136 -10.30 -14.18 -2.50
CA ASP A 136 -9.40 -14.30 -1.34
C ASP A 136 -8.41 -13.14 -1.26
N ILE A 137 -7.81 -12.71 -2.38
CA ILE A 137 -6.96 -11.52 -2.41
C ILE A 137 -7.70 -10.30 -1.85
N ALA A 138 -8.92 -10.05 -2.33
CA ALA A 138 -9.74 -8.94 -1.83
C ALA A 138 -9.99 -9.06 -0.32
N ARG A 139 -10.41 -10.24 0.19
CA ARG A 139 -10.63 -10.47 1.63
C ARG A 139 -9.38 -10.28 2.48
N ARG A 140 -8.22 -10.68 1.96
CA ARG A 140 -6.92 -10.52 2.63
C ARG A 140 -6.55 -9.05 2.75
N VAL A 141 -6.60 -8.30 1.65
CA VAL A 141 -6.31 -6.86 1.61
C VAL A 141 -7.31 -6.05 2.43
N CYS A 142 -8.57 -6.49 2.51
CA CYS A 142 -9.60 -5.77 3.26
C CYS A 142 -9.47 -5.87 4.79
N PHE A 143 -8.75 -6.87 5.33
CA PHE A 143 -8.62 -7.05 6.77
C PHE A 143 -7.50 -7.99 7.22
N ARG A 144 -7.44 -9.22 6.67
CA ARG A 144 -6.60 -10.29 7.25
C ARG A 144 -5.12 -9.93 7.25
N ASN A 145 -4.62 -9.31 6.18
CA ASN A 145 -3.22 -8.90 6.08
C ASN A 145 -2.88 -7.84 7.14
N ALA A 146 -3.73 -6.82 7.34
CA ALA A 146 -3.53 -5.82 8.39
C ALA A 146 -3.50 -6.47 9.78
N ARG A 147 -4.44 -7.36 10.07
CA ARG A 147 -4.51 -8.06 11.35
C ARG A 147 -3.23 -8.87 11.63
N GLU A 148 -2.76 -9.63 10.64
CA GLU A 148 -1.53 -10.44 10.74
C GLU A 148 -0.28 -9.56 10.87
N PHE A 149 -0.16 -8.51 10.05
CA PHE A 149 1.03 -7.65 10.01
C PHE A 149 1.17 -6.78 11.26
N LEU A 150 0.07 -6.23 11.75
CA LEU A 150 0.02 -5.37 12.93
C LEU A 150 -0.17 -6.16 14.24
N ARG A 151 -0.35 -7.48 14.17
CA ARG A 151 -0.61 -8.36 15.34
C ARG A 151 -1.81 -7.89 16.17
N LEU A 152 -2.92 -7.57 15.51
CA LEU A 152 -4.14 -7.12 16.19
C LEU A 152 -4.89 -8.32 16.76
N GLY A 153 -5.02 -8.38 18.09
CA GLY A 153 -5.78 -9.42 18.79
C GLY A 153 -4.96 -10.60 19.32
N GLU A 154 -3.63 -10.44 19.43
CA GLU A 154 -2.78 -11.20 20.36
C GLU A 154 -2.73 -10.52 21.73
#